data_AF-A0AA42LTK4-F1
#
_entry.id   AF-A0AA42LTK4-F1
#
_cell.length_a   1.000
_cell.length_b   1.000
_cell.length_c   1.000
_cell.angle_alpha   90.00
_cell.angle_beta   90.00
_cell.angle_gamma   90.00
#
_symmetry.space_group_name_H-M   'P 1'
#
loop_
_entity.id
_entity.type
_entity.pdbx_description
1 polymer ?
#
loop_
_entity_poly.entity_id
_entity_poly.type
_entity_poly.pdbx_seq_one_letter_code
_entity_poly.pdbx_strand_id
1 'polypeptide(L)'
;MNDIYLEISRRGQKMRGLMLILSLVGIAWLVFAVPKIIIGRTGFSHFIKAIPITVGMLWWTIFMIRVDTAIPRDEPIRFNRLRRKVYVYSFHYIWWNPFARWYVTTRAYNWDDLRAEFWRQRGATGQGGLIFTWGVSIAVVKPGTNQVIDRFPLSVCQDEGSSWDYVRTYMQHGPDALPPIEKLNDPNDVPPHNLALRLAPKVEWPAAMDVESRSGPT
;
A
#
# COMPACT_ATOMS: atom_id res chain seq x y z
N MET A 1 -4.02 -13.98 -19.20
CA MET A 1 -2.76 -14.04 -18.44
C MET A 1 -1.63 -14.05 -19.45
N ASN A 2 -0.54 -13.30 -19.23
CA ASN A 2 0.55 -13.20 -20.21
C ASN A 2 1.63 -14.25 -19.91
N ASP A 3 2.22 -14.84 -20.94
CA ASP A 3 3.35 -15.78 -20.82
C ASP A 3 4.63 -15.14 -20.29
N ILE A 4 4.72 -13.81 -20.38
CA ILE A 4 5.94 -13.04 -20.12
C ILE A 4 6.01 -12.58 -18.66
N TYR A 5 4.90 -12.03 -18.15
CA TYR A 5 4.86 -11.48 -16.79
C TYR A 5 3.51 -11.69 -16.09
N LEU A 6 3.59 -11.83 -14.76
CA LEU A 6 2.46 -11.91 -13.84
C LEU A 6 2.51 -10.72 -12.90
N GLU A 7 1.46 -9.90 -12.88
CA GLU A 7 1.36 -8.72 -12.00
C GLU A 7 0.38 -8.98 -10.86
N ILE A 8 0.88 -9.03 -9.64
CA ILE A 8 0.08 -9.29 -8.45
C ILE A 8 -0.14 -7.98 -7.72
N SER A 9 -1.40 -7.61 -7.57
CA SER A 9 -1.83 -6.47 -6.76
C SER A 9 -1.67 -6.79 -5.26
N ARG A 10 -1.08 -5.86 -4.48
CA ARG A 10 -1.00 -5.96 -3.01
C ARG A 10 -1.94 -4.97 -2.37
N ARG A 11 -3.22 -5.06 -2.71
CA ARG A 11 -4.24 -4.18 -2.16
C ARG A 11 -4.42 -4.48 -0.68
N GLY A 12 -3.60 -3.86 0.14
CA GLY A 12 -3.83 -3.79 1.58
C GLY A 12 -5.17 -3.11 1.79
N GLN A 13 -6.01 -3.67 2.66
CA GLN A 13 -7.21 -3.02 3.19
C GLN A 13 -6.80 -1.82 4.04
N LYS A 14 -6.20 -0.80 3.41
CA LYS A 14 -6.05 0.52 3.99
C LYS A 14 -7.47 1.07 3.99
N MET A 15 -8.03 1.39 5.16
CA MET A 15 -9.36 2.00 5.33
C MET A 15 -9.40 3.37 4.61
N ARG A 16 -9.47 3.34 3.28
CA ARG A 16 -9.46 4.51 2.40
C ARG A 16 -10.87 5.05 2.29
N GLY A 17 -11.01 6.36 2.33
CA GLY A 17 -12.30 7.06 2.37
C GLY A 17 -12.83 7.35 3.77
N LEU A 18 -12.52 6.53 4.79
CA LEU A 18 -12.83 6.91 6.17
C LEU A 18 -12.03 8.15 6.59
N MET A 19 -10.76 8.23 6.20
CA MET A 19 -9.92 9.39 6.57
C MET A 19 -10.41 10.66 5.87
N LEU A 20 -10.84 10.59 4.60
CA LEU A 20 -11.54 11.70 3.94
C LEU A 20 -12.81 12.13 4.69
N ILE A 21 -13.65 11.20 5.13
CA ILE A 21 -14.86 11.54 5.91
C ILE A 21 -14.47 12.21 7.24
N LEU A 22 -13.47 11.67 7.94
CA LEU A 22 -12.96 12.26 9.18
C LEU A 22 -12.35 13.65 8.96
N SER A 23 -11.77 13.91 7.79
CA SER A 23 -11.25 15.23 7.44
C SER A 23 -12.34 16.30 7.35
N LEU A 24 -13.59 15.91 7.02
CA LEU A 24 -14.73 16.83 7.00
C LEU A 24 -15.04 17.42 8.38
N VAL A 25 -14.75 16.68 9.46
CA VAL A 25 -14.92 17.18 10.83
C VAL A 25 -13.95 18.34 11.09
N GLY A 26 -12.70 18.20 10.66
CA GLY A 26 -11.70 19.25 10.79
C GLY A 26 -12.03 20.47 9.91
N ILE A 27 -12.52 20.25 8.69
CA ILE A 27 -13.00 21.33 7.80
C ILE A 27 -14.20 22.05 8.43
N ALA A 28 -15.18 21.31 8.96
CA ALA A 28 -16.34 21.89 9.63
C ALA A 28 -15.94 22.74 10.85
N TRP A 29 -14.94 22.30 11.63
CA TRP A 29 -14.38 23.13 12.70
C TRP A 29 -13.81 24.44 12.16
N LEU A 30 -12.99 24.38 11.12
CA LEU A 30 -12.39 25.56 10.50
C LEU A 30 -13.43 26.53 9.91
N VAL A 31 -14.52 26.00 9.33
CA VAL A 31 -15.56 26.82 8.68
C VAL A 31 -16.57 27.39 9.67
N PHE A 32 -16.98 26.64 10.69
CA PHE A 32 -18.08 27.04 11.57
C PHE A 32 -17.61 27.54 12.95
N ALA A 33 -16.53 26.98 13.51
CA ALA A 33 -16.06 27.35 14.84
C ALA A 33 -15.13 28.57 14.80
N VAL A 34 -14.19 28.62 13.86
CA VAL A 34 -13.21 29.72 13.76
C VAL A 34 -13.87 31.08 13.52
N PRO A 35 -14.82 31.26 12.58
CA PRO A 35 -15.47 32.56 12.39
C PRO A 35 -16.27 33.02 13.60
N LYS A 36 -16.89 32.09 14.35
CA LYS A 36 -17.60 32.42 15.59
C LYS A 36 -16.65 32.92 16.69
N ILE A 37 -15.41 32.45 16.72
CA ILE A 37 -14.39 32.89 17.67
C ILE A 37 -13.79 34.24 17.25
N ILE A 38 -13.69 34.52 15.95
CA ILE A 38 -13.16 35.79 15.41
C ILE A 38 -14.21 36.91 15.51
N ILE A 39 -15.45 36.63 15.11
CA ILE A 39 -16.54 37.62 15.03
C ILE A 39 -17.31 37.73 16.35
N GLY A 40 -17.40 36.62 17.10
CA GLY A 40 -18.09 36.60 18.38
C GLY A 40 -17.35 37.42 19.44
N ARG A 41 -18.11 38.02 20.36
CA ARG A 41 -17.59 38.59 21.62
C ARG A 41 -17.13 37.48 22.58
N THR A 42 -16.34 36.54 22.12
CA THR A 42 -15.73 35.50 22.96
C THR A 42 -14.63 36.14 23.81
N GLY A 43 -14.66 35.91 25.12
CA GLY A 43 -13.65 36.46 26.03
C GLY A 43 -12.23 36.00 25.67
N PHE A 44 -11.24 36.86 25.93
CA PHE A 44 -9.82 36.65 25.57
C PHE A 44 -9.27 35.27 25.94
N SER A 45 -9.69 34.69 27.08
CA SER A 45 -9.33 33.33 27.49
C SER A 45 -9.73 32.24 26.48
N HIS A 46 -10.88 32.37 25.83
CA HIS A 46 -11.36 31.41 24.82
C HIS A 46 -10.55 31.53 23.52
N PHE A 47 -10.16 32.74 23.16
CA PHE A 47 -9.30 32.98 21.99
C PHE A 47 -7.93 32.32 22.14
N ILE A 48 -7.28 32.48 23.30
CA ILE A 48 -5.98 31.85 23.58
C ILE A 48 -6.06 30.31 23.52
N LYS A 49 -7.13 29.71 24.07
CA LYS A 49 -7.35 28.26 24.02
C LYS A 49 -7.66 27.75 22.61
N ALA A 50 -8.29 28.58 21.76
CA ALA A 50 -8.69 28.19 20.41
C ALA A 50 -7.50 28.05 19.44
N ILE A 51 -6.40 28.79 19.65
CA ILE A 51 -5.23 28.77 18.78
C ILE A 51 -4.62 27.34 18.66
N PRO A 52 -4.20 26.67 19.75
CA PRO A 52 -3.61 25.34 19.64
C PRO A 52 -4.60 24.29 19.11
N ILE A 53 -5.89 24.43 19.43
CA ILE A 53 -6.94 23.54 18.92
C ILE A 53 -7.05 23.69 17.40
N THR A 54 -7.04 24.92 16.89
CA THR A 54 -7.17 25.20 15.46
C THR A 54 -5.93 24.71 14.69
N VAL A 55 -4.73 24.90 15.24
CA VAL A 55 -3.49 24.36 14.66
C VAL A 55 -3.52 22.83 14.63
N GLY A 56 -3.93 22.18 15.72
CA GLY A 56 -4.08 20.73 15.78
C GLY A 56 -5.11 20.19 14.79
N MET A 57 -6.26 20.85 14.66
CA MET A 57 -7.31 20.49 13.70
C MET A 57 -6.84 20.67 12.25
N LEU A 58 -6.11 21.74 11.95
CA LEU A 58 -5.54 21.98 10.63
C LEU A 58 -4.50 20.91 10.28
N TRP A 59 -3.59 20.61 11.21
CA TRP A 59 -2.61 19.54 11.06
C TRP A 59 -3.29 18.17 10.81
N TRP A 60 -4.31 17.84 11.62
CA TRP A 60 -5.08 16.61 11.49
C TRP A 60 -5.79 16.52 10.14
N THR A 61 -6.42 17.61 9.70
CA THR A 61 -7.13 17.67 8.41
C THR A 61 -6.16 17.45 7.25
N ILE A 62 -5.01 18.13 7.25
CA ILE A 62 -3.96 17.96 6.25
C ILE A 62 -3.45 16.52 6.24
N PHE A 63 -3.22 15.94 7.43
CA PHE A 63 -2.80 14.55 7.55
C PHE A 63 -3.77 13.59 6.85
N MET A 64 -5.06 13.70 7.18
CA MET A 64 -6.08 12.78 6.68
C MET A 64 -6.29 12.90 5.17
N ILE A 65 -6.32 14.12 4.65
CA ILE A 65 -6.40 14.35 3.20
C ILE A 65 -5.16 13.78 2.51
N ARG A 66 -3.97 14.01 3.07
CA ARG A 66 -2.71 13.55 2.47
C ARG A 66 -2.61 12.02 2.47
N VAL A 67 -3.08 11.34 3.51
CA VAL A 67 -3.12 9.86 3.57
C VAL A 67 -3.96 9.28 2.44
N ASP A 68 -5.13 9.85 2.13
CA ASP A 68 -5.97 9.34 1.04
C ASP A 68 -5.46 9.75 -0.36
N THR A 69 -4.83 10.93 -0.49
CA THR A 69 -4.42 11.50 -1.78
C THR A 69 -2.98 11.23 -2.20
N ALA A 70 -2.06 10.90 -1.29
CA ALA A 70 -0.64 10.72 -1.62
C ALA A 70 -0.19 9.25 -1.59
N ILE A 71 -0.96 8.36 -0.97
CA ILE A 71 -0.64 6.93 -0.95
C ILE A 71 -1.06 6.29 -2.28
N PRO A 72 -0.14 5.67 -3.04
CA PRO A 72 -0.46 5.02 -4.32
C PRO A 72 -1.56 3.98 -4.14
N ARG A 73 -2.42 3.83 -5.16
CA ARG A 73 -3.61 2.95 -5.12
C ARG A 73 -3.28 1.54 -4.66
N ASP A 74 -2.16 1.04 -5.15
CA ASP A 74 -1.69 -0.29 -4.89
C ASP A 74 -0.15 -0.33 -4.84
N GLU A 75 0.39 -1.44 -4.35
CA GLU A 75 1.83 -1.72 -4.27
C GLU A 75 2.14 -3.00 -5.06
N PRO A 76 1.96 -3.05 -6.39
CA PRO A 76 2.01 -4.30 -7.13
C PRO A 76 3.42 -4.90 -7.18
N ILE A 77 3.45 -6.21 -7.39
CA ILE A 77 4.67 -6.98 -7.64
C ILE A 77 4.54 -7.61 -9.02
N ARG A 78 5.57 -7.45 -9.86
CA ARG A 78 5.63 -8.08 -11.17
C ARG A 78 6.66 -9.19 -11.17
N PHE A 79 6.25 -10.37 -11.60
CA PHE A 79 7.10 -11.53 -11.81
C PHE A 79 7.31 -11.70 -13.31
N ASN A 80 8.55 -11.61 -13.79
CA ASN A 80 8.88 -11.91 -15.18
C ASN A 80 9.52 -13.29 -15.25
N ARG A 81 8.82 -14.21 -15.91
CA ARG A 81 9.24 -15.61 -16.04
C ARG A 81 10.49 -15.74 -16.92
N LEU A 82 10.49 -15.08 -18.07
CA LEU A 82 11.57 -15.20 -19.07
C LEU A 82 12.92 -14.70 -18.55
N ARG A 83 12.91 -13.61 -17.79
CA ARG A 83 14.12 -13.04 -17.17
C ARG A 83 14.46 -13.64 -15.81
N ARG A 84 13.56 -14.46 -15.23
CA ARG A 84 13.63 -14.92 -13.83
C ARG A 84 13.88 -13.75 -12.86
N LYS A 85 13.17 -12.64 -13.03
CA LYS A 85 13.28 -11.43 -12.20
C LYS A 85 11.94 -11.03 -11.59
N VAL A 86 12.01 -10.38 -10.44
CA VAL A 86 10.86 -9.85 -9.71
C VAL A 86 11.05 -8.37 -9.48
N TYR A 87 10.04 -7.59 -9.86
CA TYR A 87 10.00 -6.14 -9.68
C TYR A 87 8.99 -5.81 -8.60
N VAL A 88 9.43 -5.07 -7.59
CA VAL A 88 8.64 -4.73 -6.41
C VAL A 88 8.41 -3.23 -6.37
N TYR A 89 7.15 -2.84 -6.26
CA TYR A 89 6.73 -1.46 -6.03
C TYR A 89 6.37 -1.30 -4.55
N SER A 90 7.17 -0.54 -3.81
CA SER A 90 6.96 -0.29 -2.37
C SER A 90 6.85 1.20 -2.07
N PHE A 91 5.89 1.56 -1.22
CA PHE A 91 5.66 2.95 -0.85
C PHE A 91 6.03 3.21 0.61
N HIS A 92 6.85 4.22 0.85
CA HIS A 92 7.33 4.60 2.17
C HIS A 92 6.71 5.92 2.60
N TYR A 93 6.02 5.91 3.74
CA TYR A 93 5.46 7.11 4.35
C TYR A 93 5.68 7.12 5.86
N ILE A 94 5.63 8.32 6.43
CA ILE A 94 5.79 8.54 7.86
C ILE A 94 4.42 8.87 8.45
N TRP A 95 3.86 7.92 9.21
CA TRP A 95 2.49 8.00 9.75
C TRP A 95 2.27 9.16 10.74
N TRP A 96 3.33 9.65 11.40
CA TRP A 96 3.22 10.78 12.34
C TRP A 96 3.59 12.12 11.72
N ASN A 97 4.16 12.15 10.50
CA ASN A 97 4.62 13.39 9.88
C ASN A 97 3.98 13.64 8.51
N PRO A 98 2.84 14.36 8.52
CA PRO A 98 2.49 15.45 7.64
C PRO A 98 3.26 15.66 6.39
N PHE A 99 4.42 16.23 6.65
CA PHE A 99 5.17 17.12 5.80
C PHE A 99 6.47 16.46 5.36
N ALA A 100 6.80 15.30 5.93
CA ALA A 100 7.90 14.49 5.48
C ALA A 100 7.72 14.09 4.01
N ARG A 101 8.83 13.89 3.30
CA ARG A 101 8.78 13.39 1.93
C ARG A 101 8.33 11.94 1.94
N TRP A 102 7.18 11.66 1.34
CA TRP A 102 6.73 10.29 1.09
C TRP A 102 7.20 9.91 -0.32
N TYR A 103 7.70 8.69 -0.49
CA TYR A 103 8.32 8.29 -1.75
C TYR A 103 8.03 6.85 -2.10
N VAL A 104 8.03 6.61 -3.41
CA VAL A 104 7.92 5.30 -4.01
C VAL A 104 9.33 4.77 -4.26
N THR A 105 9.56 3.51 -3.93
CA THR A 105 10.77 2.78 -4.26
C THR A 105 10.40 1.61 -5.16
N THR A 106 11.01 1.55 -6.33
CA THR A 106 10.93 0.39 -7.23
C THR A 106 12.23 -0.37 -7.20
N ARG A 107 12.19 -1.66 -6.91
CA ARG A 107 13.38 -2.53 -6.84
C ARG A 107 13.21 -3.75 -7.74
N ALA A 108 14.30 -4.21 -8.31
CA ALA A 108 14.35 -5.45 -9.09
C ALA A 108 15.25 -6.47 -8.37
N TYR A 109 14.79 -7.70 -8.29
CA TYR A 109 15.47 -8.82 -7.64
C TYR A 109 15.50 -10.02 -8.57
N ASN A 110 16.53 -10.86 -8.44
CA ASN A 110 16.56 -12.14 -9.13
C ASN A 110 15.63 -13.13 -8.41
N TRP A 111 14.91 -13.94 -9.17
CA TRP A 111 13.99 -14.94 -8.63
C TRP A 111 14.71 -16.01 -7.79
N ASP A 112 15.92 -16.39 -8.19
CA ASP A 112 16.71 -17.43 -7.52
C ASP A 112 17.16 -17.03 -6.11
N ASP A 113 17.18 -15.72 -5.84
CA ASP A 113 17.54 -15.14 -4.54
C ASP A 113 16.33 -14.99 -3.60
N LEU A 114 15.12 -15.37 -4.03
CA LEU A 114 13.89 -15.20 -3.27
C LEU A 114 13.55 -16.44 -2.45
N ARG A 115 13.23 -16.21 -1.18
CA ARG A 115 12.73 -17.23 -0.27
C ARG A 115 11.38 -16.81 0.30
N ALA A 116 10.40 -17.71 0.25
CA ALA A 116 9.15 -17.49 0.96
C ALA A 116 9.31 -17.85 2.45
N GLU A 117 8.86 -16.94 3.29
CA GLU A 117 8.75 -17.11 4.74
C GLU A 117 7.27 -16.97 5.12
N PHE A 118 6.72 -18.02 5.73
CA PHE A 118 5.41 -17.95 6.36
C PHE A 118 5.56 -17.32 7.73
N TRP A 119 4.77 -16.28 8.00
CA TRP A 119 4.75 -15.64 9.29
C TRP A 119 3.34 -15.71 9.87
N ARG A 120 3.29 -15.89 11.19
CA ARG A 120 2.07 -15.88 11.98
C ARG A 120 2.31 -14.99 13.18
N GLN A 121 1.56 -13.90 13.25
CA GLN A 121 1.59 -12.97 14.37
C GLN A 121 0.31 -13.11 15.19
N ARG A 122 0.48 -13.18 16.50
CA ARG A 122 -0.61 -13.15 17.47
C ARG A 122 -0.69 -11.74 18.04
N GLY A 123 -1.75 -11.03 17.70
CA GLY A 123 -2.13 -9.76 18.31
C GLY A 123 -3.20 -9.98 19.36
N ALA A 124 -3.25 -9.10 20.35
CA ALA A 124 -4.40 -8.93 21.22
C ALA A 124 -4.99 -7.54 20.92
N THR A 125 -6.30 -7.46 20.68
CA THR A 125 -6.99 -6.16 20.69
C THR A 125 -7.00 -5.61 22.11
N GLY A 126 -7.08 -4.28 22.24
CA GLY A 126 -7.23 -3.63 23.55
C GLY A 126 -8.48 -4.07 24.34
N GLN A 127 -9.41 -4.77 23.70
CA GLN A 127 -10.60 -5.39 24.31
C GLN A 127 -10.39 -6.85 24.72
N GLY A 128 -9.17 -7.41 24.60
CA GLY A 128 -8.85 -8.79 24.98
C GLY A 128 -9.14 -9.85 23.91
N GLY A 129 -9.55 -9.45 22.71
CA GLY A 129 -9.75 -10.36 21.58
C GLY A 129 -8.41 -10.76 20.95
N LEU A 130 -8.22 -12.06 20.73
CA LEU A 130 -7.04 -12.59 20.05
C LEU A 130 -7.20 -12.44 18.54
N ILE A 131 -6.38 -11.58 17.93
CA ILE A 131 -6.26 -11.49 16.47
C ILE A 131 -5.09 -12.38 16.06
N PHE A 132 -5.35 -13.35 15.20
CA PHE A 132 -4.30 -14.07 14.50
C PHE A 132 -4.17 -13.44 13.12
N THR A 133 -2.99 -12.94 12.80
CA THR A 133 -2.67 -12.45 11.45
C THR A 133 -1.60 -13.38 10.89
N TRP A 134 -1.87 -13.99 9.75
CA TRP A 134 -0.91 -14.84 9.05
C TRP A 134 -0.74 -14.32 7.63
N GLY A 135 0.41 -14.60 7.04
CA GLY A 135 0.70 -14.22 5.66
C GLY A 135 1.99 -14.83 5.15
N VAL A 136 2.20 -14.68 3.85
CA VAL A 136 3.48 -15.04 3.22
C VAL A 136 4.25 -13.75 3.03
N SER A 137 5.51 -13.72 3.47
CA SER A 137 6.46 -12.68 3.09
C SER A 137 7.54 -13.29 2.22
N ILE A 138 7.90 -12.60 1.15
CA ILE A 138 9.08 -12.95 0.36
C ILE A 138 10.27 -12.22 0.99
N ALA A 139 11.26 -13.00 1.40
CA ALA A 139 12.56 -12.56 1.85
C ALA A 139 13.54 -12.63 0.68
N VAL A 140 14.20 -11.52 0.37
CA VAL A 140 15.30 -11.47 -0.59
C VAL A 140 16.58 -11.81 0.15
N VAL A 141 17.25 -12.89 -0.28
CA VAL A 141 18.51 -13.34 0.30
C VAL A 141 19.66 -12.85 -0.57
N LYS A 142 20.79 -12.47 0.04
CA LYS A 142 21.98 -12.10 -0.73
C LYS A 142 22.58 -13.35 -1.39
N PRO A 143 22.94 -13.32 -2.68
CA PRO A 143 23.56 -14.46 -3.34
C PRO A 143 24.84 -14.88 -2.60
N GLY A 144 24.92 -16.16 -2.25
CA GLY A 144 26.07 -16.75 -1.54
C GLY A 144 26.12 -16.50 -0.02
N THR A 145 25.14 -15.82 0.59
CA THR A 145 25.03 -15.73 2.05
C THR A 145 23.60 -15.97 2.52
N ASN A 146 23.38 -16.49 3.73
CA ASN A 146 22.03 -16.65 4.29
C ASN A 146 21.46 -15.34 4.86
N GLN A 147 21.94 -14.17 4.41
CA GLN A 147 21.50 -12.88 4.92
C GLN A 147 20.31 -12.35 4.14
N VAL A 148 19.22 -12.04 4.85
CA VAL A 148 18.01 -11.43 4.29
C VAL A 148 18.23 -9.92 4.13
N ILE A 149 18.19 -9.43 2.89
CA ILE A 149 18.38 -8.02 2.52
C ILE A 149 17.06 -7.25 2.68
N ASP A 150 15.97 -7.83 2.19
CA ASP A 150 14.67 -7.17 2.15
C ASP A 150 13.53 -8.16 2.39
N ARG A 151 12.42 -7.67 2.93
CA ARG A 151 11.22 -8.46 3.18
C ARG A 151 10.02 -7.71 2.68
N PHE A 152 9.21 -8.37 1.86
CA PHE A 152 7.96 -7.79 1.40
C PHE A 152 6.80 -8.79 1.49
N PRO A 153 5.64 -8.36 2.00
CA PRO A 153 4.47 -9.24 2.09
C PRO A 153 3.96 -9.57 0.69
N LEU A 154 3.59 -10.83 0.48
CA LEU A 154 2.87 -11.35 -0.68
C LEU A 154 1.47 -11.76 -0.22
N SER A 155 0.44 -11.17 -0.81
CA SER A 155 -0.95 -11.49 -0.51
C SER A 155 -1.70 -11.65 -1.83
N VAL A 156 -1.74 -12.89 -2.33
CA VAL A 156 -2.55 -13.24 -3.52
C VAL A 156 -3.86 -13.89 -3.07
N CYS A 157 -3.77 -14.73 -2.03
CA CYS A 157 -4.84 -15.48 -1.39
C CYS A 157 -4.65 -15.35 0.12
N GLN A 158 -5.73 -15.14 0.87
CA GLN A 158 -5.72 -15.07 2.34
C GLN A 158 -5.45 -16.43 3.01
N ASP A 159 -5.13 -17.44 2.19
CA ASP A 159 -4.89 -18.81 2.60
C ASP A 159 -3.39 -19.09 2.75
N GLU A 160 -3.08 -19.87 3.78
CA GLU A 160 -1.75 -20.36 4.09
C GLU A 160 -1.18 -21.14 2.89
N GLY A 161 0.01 -20.80 2.41
CA GLY A 161 0.68 -21.52 1.31
C GLY A 161 0.29 -21.12 -0.12
N SER A 162 -1.01 -20.98 -0.37
CA SER A 162 -1.59 -20.90 -1.73
C SER A 162 -1.00 -19.79 -2.61
N SER A 163 -0.76 -18.60 -2.04
CA SER A 163 -0.23 -17.46 -2.80
C SER A 163 1.15 -17.73 -3.41
N TRP A 164 2.03 -18.40 -2.66
CA TRP A 164 3.40 -18.62 -3.10
C TRP A 164 3.51 -19.81 -4.05
N ASP A 165 2.75 -20.87 -3.79
CA ASP A 165 2.71 -22.04 -4.68
C ASP A 165 2.13 -21.66 -6.05
N TYR A 166 1.18 -20.71 -6.09
CA TYR A 166 0.70 -20.13 -7.33
C TYR A 166 1.82 -19.43 -8.11
N VAL A 167 2.57 -18.53 -7.46
CA VAL A 167 3.67 -17.81 -8.11
C VAL A 167 4.79 -18.76 -8.55
N ARG A 168 5.11 -19.77 -7.73
CA ARG A 168 6.10 -20.79 -8.07
C ARG A 168 5.67 -21.58 -9.31
N THR A 169 4.41 -22.03 -9.34
CA THR A 169 3.85 -22.77 -10.48
C THR A 169 3.87 -21.91 -11.75
N TYR A 170 3.54 -20.61 -11.65
CA TYR A 170 3.67 -19.67 -12.76
C TYR A 170 5.11 -19.62 -13.30
N MET A 171 6.09 -19.44 -12.41
CA MET A 171 7.49 -19.27 -12.81
C MET A 171 8.08 -20.56 -13.39
N GLN A 172 7.65 -21.73 -12.91
CA GLN A 172 8.18 -23.03 -13.35
C GLN A 172 7.48 -23.55 -14.60
N HIS A 173 6.15 -23.60 -14.59
CA HIS A 173 5.36 -24.28 -15.61
C HIS A 173 4.64 -23.32 -16.57
N GLY A 174 4.62 -22.03 -16.27
CA GLY A 174 3.93 -21.02 -17.10
C GLY A 174 2.44 -20.90 -16.78
N PRO A 175 1.70 -20.13 -17.59
CA PRO A 175 0.28 -19.86 -17.35
C PRO A 175 -0.63 -21.07 -17.53
N ASP A 176 -0.24 -22.05 -18.35
CA ASP A 176 -1.07 -23.23 -18.68
C ASP A 176 -1.26 -24.19 -17.50
N ALA A 177 -0.33 -24.17 -16.54
CA ALA A 177 -0.36 -25.04 -15.36
C ALA A 177 -1.10 -24.42 -14.16
N LEU A 178 -1.64 -23.21 -14.32
CA LEU A 178 -2.30 -22.51 -13.23
C LEU A 178 -3.81 -22.72 -13.27
N PRO A 179 -4.45 -22.81 -12.10
CA PRO A 179 -5.91 -22.80 -12.05
C PRO A 179 -6.41 -21.50 -12.69
N PRO A 180 -7.48 -21.57 -13.51
CA PRO A 180 -8.01 -20.40 -14.19
C PRO A 180 -8.49 -19.39 -13.14
N ILE A 181 -7.76 -18.29 -13.00
CA ILE A 181 -8.21 -17.14 -12.21
C ILE A 181 -9.05 -16.26 -13.14
N GLU A 182 -10.30 -16.03 -12.75
CA GLU A 182 -11.34 -15.35 -13.52
C GLU A 182 -10.95 -13.90 -13.88
N LYS A 183 -10.19 -13.22 -13.02
CA LYS A 183 -9.56 -11.92 -13.32
C LYS A 183 -8.39 -11.65 -12.37
N LEU A 184 -7.19 -11.42 -12.90
CA LEU A 184 -6.11 -10.82 -12.12
C LEU A 184 -6.51 -9.36 -11.87
N ASN A 185 -6.59 -8.95 -10.60
CA ASN A 185 -6.95 -7.57 -10.28
C ASN A 185 -5.91 -6.60 -10.86
N ASP A 186 -6.32 -5.78 -11.83
CA ASP A 186 -5.49 -4.69 -12.31
C ASP A 186 -5.28 -3.69 -11.16
N PRO A 187 -4.02 -3.37 -10.80
CA PRO A 187 -3.69 -2.41 -9.75
C PRO A 187 -4.39 -1.04 -9.90
N ASN A 188 -4.76 -0.67 -11.13
CA ASN A 188 -5.41 0.59 -11.46
C ASN A 188 -6.93 0.48 -11.68
N ASP A 189 -7.51 -0.73 -11.67
CA ASP A 189 -8.96 -0.95 -11.80
C ASP A 189 -9.66 -0.61 -10.46
N VAL A 190 -10.41 0.48 -10.48
CA VAL A 190 -11.05 1.05 -9.30
C VAL A 190 -12.57 1.05 -9.51
N PRO A 191 -13.35 0.47 -8.58
CA PRO A 191 -14.80 0.54 -8.65
C PRO A 191 -15.29 2.00 -8.74
N PRO A 192 -16.26 2.31 -9.61
CA PRO A 192 -16.66 3.70 -9.89
C PRO A 192 -17.15 4.44 -8.64
N HIS A 193 -17.71 3.73 -7.67
CA HIS A 193 -18.27 4.25 -6.43
C HIS A 193 -17.20 4.64 -5.39
N ASN A 194 -15.94 4.19 -5.53
CA ASN A 194 -14.88 4.48 -4.55
C ASN A 194 -14.10 5.75 -4.92
N LEU A 195 -14.68 6.91 -4.60
CA LEU A 195 -14.08 8.23 -4.86
C LEU A 195 -12.68 8.37 -4.24
N ALA A 196 -12.48 7.87 -3.02
CA ALA A 196 -11.18 7.92 -2.33
C ALA A 196 -10.07 7.21 -3.11
N LEU A 197 -10.37 6.04 -3.67
CA LEU A 197 -9.41 5.29 -4.51
C LEU A 197 -9.15 5.98 -5.85
N ARG A 198 -10.08 6.79 -6.36
CA ARG A 198 -9.88 7.56 -7.59
C ARG A 198 -8.96 8.76 -7.38
N LEU A 199 -9.04 9.40 -6.22
CA LEU A 199 -8.16 10.52 -5.85
C LEU A 199 -6.71 10.07 -5.60
N ALA A 200 -6.51 8.81 -5.21
CA ALA A 200 -5.18 8.25 -5.02
C ALA A 200 -4.39 8.18 -6.35
N PRO A 201 -3.07 8.44 -6.32
CA PRO A 201 -2.22 8.40 -7.49
C PRO A 201 -2.17 6.99 -8.06
N LYS A 202 -2.20 6.93 -9.39
CA LYS A 202 -2.07 5.67 -10.13
C LYS A 202 -0.69 5.07 -9.88
N VAL A 203 -0.60 3.75 -10.01
CA VAL A 203 0.69 3.08 -9.97
C VAL A 203 1.38 3.28 -11.31
N GLU A 204 2.50 3.98 -11.30
CA GLU A 204 3.32 4.25 -12.47
C GLU A 204 4.72 3.70 -12.25
N TRP A 205 5.10 2.72 -13.08
CA TRP A 205 6.44 2.15 -13.06
C TRP A 205 7.41 3.05 -13.85
N PRO A 206 8.69 3.16 -13.45
CA PRO A 206 9.69 3.85 -14.26
C PRO A 206 9.75 3.28 -15.67
N ALA A 207 9.77 4.12 -16.71
CA ALA A 207 9.61 3.68 -18.10
C ALA A 207 10.57 2.55 -18.51
N ALA A 208 11.84 2.65 -18.13
CA ALA A 208 12.83 1.60 -18.40
C ALA A 208 12.46 0.25 -17.73
N MET A 209 11.96 0.30 -16.49
CA MET A 209 11.56 -0.88 -15.73
C MET A 209 10.22 -1.44 -16.22
N ASP A 210 9.29 -0.60 -16.67
CA ASP A 210 8.02 -1.03 -17.26
C ASP A 210 8.28 -1.88 -18.51
N VAL A 211 9.16 -1.39 -19.41
CA VAL A 211 9.60 -2.10 -20.60
C VAL A 211 10.38 -3.38 -20.24
N GLU A 212 11.32 -3.31 -19.30
CA GLU A 212 12.09 -4.49 -18.87
C GLU A 212 11.18 -5.58 -18.28
N SER A 213 10.21 -5.18 -17.46
CA SER A 213 9.31 -6.11 -16.79
C SER A 213 8.36 -6.83 -17.76
N ARG A 214 8.00 -6.18 -18.88
CA ARG A 214 7.07 -6.69 -19.89
C ARG A 214 7.74 -7.35 -21.10
N SER A 215 9.07 -7.37 -21.16
CA SER A 215 9.82 -7.89 -22.29
C SER A 215 10.60 -9.16 -21.94
N GLY A 216 10.85 -9.99 -22.95
CA GLY A 216 11.78 -11.10 -22.85
C GLY A 216 13.25 -10.63 -22.80
N PRO A 217 14.19 -11.53 -22.50
CA PRO A 217 15.61 -11.26 -22.73
C PRO A 217 15.83 -11.13 -24.25
N THR A 218 16.36 -9.98 -24.66
CA THR A 218 16.97 -9.78 -25.99
C THR A 218 18.36 -10.38 -26.02
#